data_AF-A0A938V5K4-F1
#
_entry.id   AF-A0A938V5K4-F1
#
_cell.length_a   1.000
_cell.length_b   1.000
_cell.length_c   1.000
_cell.angle_alpha   90.00
_cell.angle_beta   90.00
_cell.angle_gamma   90.00
#
_symmetry.space_group_name_H-M   'P 1'
#
loop_
_entity.id
_entity.type
_entity.pdbx_description
1 polymer ?
#
loop_
_entity_poly.entity_id
_entity_poly.type
_entity_poly.pdbx_seq_one_letter_code
_entity_poly.pdbx_strand_id
1 'polypeptide(L)'
;MRTEGYALRGFVAIVAVEQGKTQVQVTPTSPVLQGVGVQAMLPDPSEPYVFELEQGDVLNLETDGAQSSDLTGTLILSDKKVSVFGGHECANVPLGTNYCDHIEQQLIPVPTWGTHYIGDAFKPRNASQKDVFRVLAGADNVKVTVNPAVAGPYILQKGQWVEFYSGMSFEVVATGPVLLGHYLQGSNYAGFSPHPQCSFGTGIGDPAMTVVLPVSSYQTAYTVLTPESYIEDYINIVAPLGAGKDVFLDGEALSGPFVPVGMNPFEVAIVPVKPGVHVLTSAVPIGLTVYGYDCDVSYAYPGGGKLVP
;
A
#
# COMPACT_ATOMS: atom_id res chain seq x y z
N MET A 1 -0.73 22.21 -10.65
CA MET A 1 0.62 22.64 -11.11
C MET A 1 1.16 23.73 -10.20
N ARG A 2 2.11 23.42 -9.32
CA ARG A 2 2.92 24.44 -8.62
C ARG A 2 4.14 24.76 -9.50
N THR A 3 4.43 26.04 -9.67
CA THR A 3 5.37 26.61 -10.65
C THR A 3 6.69 27.10 -10.02
N GLU A 4 7.23 26.38 -9.03
CA GLU A 4 8.59 26.60 -8.56
C GLU A 4 9.35 25.28 -8.61
N GLY A 5 10.55 25.30 -9.18
CA GLY A 5 11.34 24.15 -9.64
C GLY A 5 11.86 23.19 -8.56
N TYR A 6 10.98 22.72 -7.68
CA TYR A 6 11.24 21.57 -6.81
C TYR A 6 10.88 20.30 -7.56
N ALA A 7 11.89 19.50 -7.90
CA ALA A 7 11.69 18.15 -8.38
C ALA A 7 11.26 17.28 -7.19
N LEU A 8 9.99 16.83 -7.19
CA LEU A 8 9.44 15.96 -6.16
C LEU A 8 9.96 14.53 -6.35
N ARG A 9 10.32 13.88 -5.26
CA ARG A 9 11.10 12.64 -5.32
C ARG A 9 10.36 11.45 -4.74
N GLY A 10 10.57 10.30 -5.39
CA GLY A 10 10.38 9.01 -4.76
C GLY A 10 11.57 8.74 -3.85
N PHE A 11 11.34 8.07 -2.72
CA PHE A 11 12.40 7.77 -1.77
C PHE A 11 12.29 6.36 -1.19
N VAL A 12 13.44 5.89 -0.71
CA VAL A 12 13.56 4.70 0.13
C VAL A 12 14.43 5.06 1.34
N ALA A 13 13.91 4.85 2.55
CA ALA A 13 14.67 5.02 3.79
C ALA A 13 14.94 3.66 4.44
N ILE A 14 16.20 3.36 4.72
CA ILE A 14 16.65 2.11 5.32
C ILE A 14 17.26 2.41 6.69
N VAL A 15 16.68 1.85 7.74
CA VAL A 15 17.10 2.04 9.13
C VAL A 15 17.76 0.78 9.65
N ALA A 16 19.01 0.87 10.10
CA ALA A 16 19.66 -0.23 10.81
C ALA A 16 19.15 -0.31 12.25
N VAL A 17 18.61 -1.46 12.65
CA VAL A 17 17.91 -1.60 13.95
C VAL A 17 18.68 -2.45 14.98
N GLU A 18 19.74 -3.14 14.56
CA GLU A 18 20.55 -4.02 15.40
C GLU A 18 21.91 -3.39 15.75
N GLN A 19 22.47 -3.76 16.89
CA GLN A 19 23.79 -3.28 17.33
C GLN A 19 24.94 -3.73 16.41
N GLY A 20 25.98 -2.89 16.35
CA GLY A 20 27.16 -3.08 15.52
C GLY A 20 26.91 -2.78 14.04
N LYS A 21 27.96 -2.85 13.22
CA LYS A 21 27.87 -2.57 11.79
C LYS A 21 26.88 -3.50 11.08
N THR A 22 26.00 -2.92 10.29
CA THR A 22 25.05 -3.56 9.39
C THR A 22 25.47 -3.25 7.97
N GLN A 23 25.75 -4.26 7.17
CA GLN A 23 26.01 -4.09 5.76
C GLN A 23 24.68 -4.11 5.00
N VAL A 24 24.45 -3.09 4.16
CA VAL A 24 23.30 -3.01 3.27
C VAL A 24 23.78 -2.92 1.84
N GLN A 25 23.28 -3.80 0.98
CA GLN A 25 23.49 -3.77 -0.46
C GLN A 25 22.21 -3.29 -1.14
N VAL A 26 22.35 -2.31 -2.03
CA VAL A 26 21.23 -1.69 -2.74
C VAL A 26 21.48 -1.76 -4.25
N THR A 27 20.51 -2.29 -4.98
CA THR A 27 20.46 -2.25 -6.44
C THR A 27 19.24 -1.42 -6.85
N PRO A 28 19.42 -0.13 -7.18
CA PRO A 28 18.29 0.76 -7.48
C PRO A 28 17.70 0.47 -8.86
N THR A 29 16.40 0.74 -9.03
CA THR A 29 15.70 0.64 -10.32
C THR A 29 15.57 1.98 -11.06
N SER A 30 15.91 3.09 -10.41
CA SER A 30 15.92 4.44 -10.95
C SER A 30 17.16 5.20 -10.46
N PRO A 31 17.66 6.23 -11.18
CA PRO A 31 18.79 7.05 -10.71
C PRO A 31 18.54 7.64 -9.32
N VAL A 32 19.55 7.54 -8.44
CA VAL A 32 19.55 8.11 -7.09
C VAL A 32 20.53 9.28 -7.04
N LEU A 33 20.12 10.39 -6.41
CA LEU A 33 20.95 11.57 -6.28
C LEU A 33 22.13 11.36 -5.31
N GLN A 34 23.20 12.11 -5.56
CA GLN A 34 24.29 12.22 -4.60
C GLN A 34 23.80 12.99 -3.35
N GLY A 35 24.19 12.51 -2.18
CA GLY A 35 23.99 13.14 -0.89
C GLY A 35 25.26 13.13 -0.02
N VAL A 36 25.13 13.58 1.23
CA VAL A 36 26.23 13.50 2.19
C VAL A 36 26.48 12.04 2.53
N GLY A 37 27.68 11.52 2.22
CA GLY A 37 28.03 10.12 2.47
C GLY A 37 27.38 9.11 1.50
N VAL A 38 26.60 9.57 0.52
CA VAL A 38 25.92 8.73 -0.47
C VAL A 38 26.30 9.20 -1.86
N GLN A 39 26.94 8.35 -2.65
CA GLN A 39 27.26 8.66 -4.05
C GLN A 39 26.02 8.56 -4.94
N ALA A 40 26.02 9.27 -6.07
CA ALA A 40 24.99 9.07 -7.08
C ALA A 40 24.97 7.60 -7.54
N MET A 41 23.78 7.06 -7.77
CA MET A 41 23.60 5.68 -8.19
C MET A 41 22.87 5.60 -9.51
N LEU A 42 23.26 4.65 -10.34
CA LEU A 42 22.55 4.30 -11.57
C LEU A 42 22.02 2.87 -11.46
N PRO A 43 20.90 2.56 -12.13
CA PRO A 43 20.41 1.19 -12.18
C PRO A 43 21.38 0.27 -12.91
N ASP A 44 21.98 -0.68 -12.18
CA ASP A 44 22.77 -1.77 -12.73
C ASP A 44 22.60 -3.02 -11.86
N PRO A 45 21.91 -4.07 -12.35
CA PRO A 45 21.69 -5.29 -11.57
C PRO A 45 22.98 -6.10 -11.31
N SER A 46 24.08 -5.81 -12.01
CA SER A 46 25.37 -6.49 -11.83
C SER A 46 26.29 -5.83 -10.81
N GLU A 47 26.03 -4.57 -10.44
CA GLU A 47 26.90 -3.75 -9.59
C GLU A 47 26.10 -3.11 -8.44
N PRO A 48 25.81 -3.85 -7.35
CA PRO A 48 25.12 -3.30 -6.19
C PRO A 48 25.99 -2.29 -5.42
N TYR A 49 25.34 -1.29 -4.85
CA TYR A 49 25.96 -0.29 -3.97
C TYR A 49 25.97 -0.81 -2.54
N VAL A 50 27.10 -0.74 -1.85
CA VAL A 50 27.26 -1.27 -0.49
C VAL A 50 27.48 -0.14 0.51
N PHE A 51 26.72 -0.18 1.61
CA PHE A 51 26.77 0.77 2.71
C PHE A 51 27.02 0.05 4.02
N GLU A 52 27.75 0.69 4.93
CA GLU A 52 27.85 0.28 6.33
C GLU A 52 27.05 1.26 7.19
N LEU A 53 26.11 0.73 7.98
CA LEU A 53 25.26 1.49 8.88
C LEU A 53 25.46 1.00 10.32
N GLU A 54 25.44 1.91 11.30
CA GLU A 54 25.32 1.57 12.73
C GLU A 54 23.87 1.62 13.20
N GLN A 55 23.59 1.11 14.41
CA GLN A 55 22.24 1.12 14.95
C GLN A 55 21.69 2.54 15.04
N GLY A 56 20.53 2.78 14.44
CA GLY A 56 19.88 4.08 14.38
C GLY A 56 20.29 4.95 13.20
N ASP A 57 21.29 4.54 12.41
CA ASP A 57 21.60 5.21 11.15
C ASP A 57 20.47 5.00 10.14
N VAL A 58 20.23 6.04 9.34
CA VAL A 58 19.23 6.05 8.27
C VAL A 58 19.93 6.33 6.95
N LEU A 59 19.87 5.37 6.04
CA LEU A 59 20.23 5.56 4.64
C LEU A 59 18.99 6.00 3.87
N ASN A 60 18.91 7.28 3.53
CA ASN A 60 17.84 7.85 2.73
C ASN A 60 18.28 8.01 1.27
N LEU A 61 17.57 7.35 0.36
CA LEU A 61 17.84 7.34 -1.07
C LEU A 61 16.68 8.00 -1.80
N GLU A 62 16.96 9.05 -2.56
CA GLU A 62 15.96 9.81 -3.29
C GLU A 62 16.23 9.80 -4.79
N THR A 63 15.18 9.73 -5.59
CA THR A 63 15.30 9.84 -7.04
C THR A 63 15.81 11.21 -7.48
N ASP A 64 16.23 11.33 -8.73
CA ASP A 64 16.55 12.61 -9.37
C ASP A 64 15.35 13.56 -9.55
N GLY A 65 14.14 13.10 -9.20
CA GLY A 65 12.89 13.83 -9.35
C GLY A 65 12.48 14.07 -10.80
N ALA A 66 13.09 13.36 -11.75
CA ALA A 66 12.61 13.33 -13.12
C ALA A 66 11.23 12.66 -13.18
N GLN A 67 10.44 13.04 -14.21
CA GLN A 67 9.13 12.42 -14.42
C GLN A 67 9.32 10.92 -14.59
N SER A 68 8.52 10.12 -13.88
CA SER A 68 8.58 8.64 -13.83
C SER A 68 9.78 8.02 -13.10
N SER A 69 10.59 8.80 -12.37
CA SER A 69 11.60 8.22 -11.48
C SER A 69 10.92 7.52 -10.29
N ASP A 70 10.96 6.19 -10.28
CA ASP A 70 10.27 5.32 -9.33
C ASP A 70 11.25 4.22 -8.85
N LEU A 71 11.44 4.11 -7.53
CA LEU A 71 12.34 3.13 -6.91
C LEU A 71 11.68 1.78 -6.65
N THR A 72 10.43 1.57 -7.08
CA THR A 72 9.76 0.27 -6.98
C THR A 72 10.59 -0.80 -7.68
N GLY A 73 10.80 -1.92 -7.00
CA GLY A 73 11.64 -3.02 -7.48
C GLY A 73 13.12 -2.92 -7.09
N THR A 74 13.54 -1.83 -6.43
CA THR A 74 14.88 -1.72 -5.83
C THR A 74 15.14 -2.91 -4.92
N LEU A 75 16.25 -3.63 -5.16
CA LEU A 75 16.64 -4.77 -4.33
C LEU A 75 17.49 -4.29 -3.16
N ILE A 76 17.09 -4.66 -1.95
CA ILE A 76 17.80 -4.37 -0.72
C ILE A 76 18.14 -5.71 -0.05
N LEU A 77 19.43 -5.96 0.16
CA LEU A 77 19.94 -7.08 0.92
C LEU A 77 20.68 -6.56 2.15
N SER A 78 20.52 -7.21 3.28
CA SER A 78 21.29 -6.87 4.48
C SER A 78 21.70 -8.12 5.24
N ASP A 79 22.86 -8.04 5.89
CA ASP A 79 23.39 -9.10 6.75
C ASP A 79 22.77 -9.11 8.16
N LYS A 80 22.02 -8.06 8.50
CA LYS A 80 21.29 -7.86 9.76
C LYS A 80 19.88 -7.32 9.49
N LYS A 81 19.07 -7.22 10.55
CA LYS A 81 17.72 -6.65 10.40
C LYS A 81 17.81 -5.16 10.12
N VAL A 82 16.99 -4.74 9.15
CA VAL A 82 16.74 -3.34 8.81
C VAL A 82 15.24 -3.10 8.71
N SER A 83 14.80 -1.88 9.00
CA SER A 83 13.47 -1.41 8.61
C SER A 83 13.58 -0.65 7.30
N VAL A 84 12.67 -0.89 6.37
CA VAL A 84 12.66 -0.20 5.07
C VAL A 84 11.32 0.51 4.90
N PHE A 85 11.39 1.79 4.56
CA PHE A 85 10.24 2.62 4.21
C PHE A 85 10.37 3.03 2.76
N GLY A 86 9.29 2.92 1.99
CA GLY A 86 9.21 3.39 0.62
C GLY A 86 8.10 4.42 0.49
N GLY A 87 8.34 5.46 -0.31
CA GLY A 87 7.40 6.56 -0.41
C GLY A 87 7.72 7.56 -1.52
N HIS A 88 6.97 8.66 -1.51
CA HIS A 88 7.17 9.78 -2.42
C HIS A 88 6.69 11.07 -1.76
N GLU A 89 7.47 12.14 -1.89
CA GLU A 89 7.27 13.43 -1.19
C GLU A 89 5.92 14.09 -1.50
N CYS A 90 5.44 13.95 -2.74
CA CYS A 90 4.10 14.36 -3.15
C CYS A 90 3.65 13.56 -4.38
N ALA A 91 3.07 12.38 -4.15
CA ALA A 91 2.65 11.47 -5.22
C ALA A 91 1.32 11.93 -5.84
N ASN A 92 1.28 12.10 -7.15
CA ASN A 92 0.00 12.21 -7.86
C ASN A 92 -0.45 10.79 -8.21
N VAL A 93 -1.59 10.37 -7.67
CA VAL A 93 -2.12 9.01 -7.89
C VAL A 93 -3.48 9.10 -8.60
N PRO A 94 -3.60 8.58 -9.84
CA PRO A 94 -2.51 8.29 -10.76
C PRO A 94 -1.80 9.57 -11.27
N LEU A 95 -0.65 9.39 -11.93
CA LEU A 95 0.08 10.50 -12.56
C LEU A 95 -0.86 11.34 -13.45
N GLY A 96 -0.79 12.67 -13.31
CA GLY A 96 -1.65 13.62 -14.02
C GLY A 96 -2.97 13.95 -13.30
N THR A 97 -3.30 13.26 -12.21
CA THR A 97 -4.38 13.66 -11.29
C THR A 97 -3.88 14.77 -10.39
N ASN A 98 -4.56 15.91 -10.38
CA ASN A 98 -4.22 17.00 -9.47
C ASN A 98 -4.49 16.62 -8.01
N TYR A 99 -3.71 17.28 -7.13
CA TYR A 99 -3.65 17.07 -5.69
C TYR A 99 -2.86 15.81 -5.33
N CYS A 100 -1.62 16.05 -4.91
CA CYS A 100 -0.70 15.02 -4.47
C CYS A 100 -0.53 15.12 -2.97
N ASP A 101 -0.14 14.00 -2.36
CA ASP A 101 0.18 13.92 -0.94
C ASP A 101 1.48 13.14 -0.73
N HIS A 102 2.07 13.33 0.45
CA HIS A 102 3.14 12.46 0.91
C HIS A 102 2.58 11.07 1.15
N ILE A 103 3.16 10.08 0.49
CA ILE A 103 2.84 8.67 0.75
C ILE A 103 4.09 7.98 1.25
N GLU A 104 3.93 7.14 2.26
CA GLU A 104 5.03 6.40 2.86
C GLU A 104 4.48 5.16 3.56
N GLN A 105 5.17 4.04 3.42
CA GLN A 105 4.80 2.81 4.10
C GLN A 105 6.05 2.02 4.49
N GLN A 106 6.03 1.47 5.71
CA GLN A 106 7.00 0.45 6.10
C GLN A 106 6.75 -0.82 5.28
N LEU A 107 7.76 -1.26 4.55
CA LEU A 107 7.67 -2.44 3.70
C LEU A 107 7.84 -3.71 4.52
N ILE A 108 7.01 -4.72 4.22
CA ILE A 108 7.18 -6.07 4.77
C ILE A 108 8.31 -6.81 4.02
N PRO A 109 9.14 -7.60 4.71
CA PRO A 109 10.27 -8.27 4.08
C PRO A 109 9.81 -9.35 3.09
N VAL A 110 10.57 -9.56 2.01
CA VAL A 110 10.21 -10.49 0.91
C VAL A 110 9.81 -11.90 1.37
N PRO A 111 10.46 -12.53 2.38
CA PRO A 111 10.04 -13.84 2.85
C PRO A 111 8.60 -13.91 3.36
N THR A 112 8.01 -12.79 3.78
CA THR A 112 6.62 -12.75 4.29
C THR A 112 5.61 -12.39 3.20
N TRP A 113 6.05 -12.25 1.95
CA TRP A 113 5.16 -12.03 0.81
C TRP A 113 4.44 -13.33 0.47
N GLY A 114 3.15 -13.24 0.18
CA GLY A 114 2.30 -14.38 -0.13
C GLY A 114 2.08 -14.57 -1.62
N THR A 115 1.18 -15.51 -1.92
CA THR A 115 0.75 -15.85 -3.28
C THR A 115 -0.75 -15.63 -3.50
N HIS A 116 -1.48 -15.23 -2.46
CA HIS A 116 -2.92 -15.10 -2.47
C HIS A 116 -3.36 -13.88 -1.67
N TYR A 117 -4.00 -12.93 -2.35
CA TYR A 117 -4.44 -11.66 -1.81
C TYR A 117 -5.87 -11.37 -2.22
N ILE A 118 -6.58 -10.62 -1.37
CA ILE A 118 -7.83 -9.97 -1.74
C ILE A 118 -7.56 -8.48 -1.76
N GLY A 119 -7.66 -7.86 -2.94
CA GLY A 119 -7.70 -6.42 -3.07
C GLY A 119 -9.11 -5.95 -2.76
N ASP A 120 -9.30 -5.29 -1.62
CA ASP A 120 -10.56 -4.62 -1.29
C ASP A 120 -10.56 -3.20 -1.85
N ALA A 121 -11.66 -2.77 -2.48
CA ALA A 121 -11.78 -1.39 -2.92
C ALA A 121 -12.15 -0.50 -1.74
N PHE A 122 -11.51 0.67 -1.63
CA PHE A 122 -11.92 1.72 -0.71
C PHE A 122 -13.35 2.18 -1.02
N LYS A 123 -13.98 2.83 -0.04
CA LYS A 123 -15.26 3.51 -0.22
C LYS A 123 -15.16 4.49 -1.40
N PRO A 124 -15.93 4.28 -2.48
CA PRO A 124 -15.86 5.19 -3.62
C PRO A 124 -16.46 6.54 -3.25
N ARG A 125 -15.73 7.63 -3.54
CA ARG A 125 -16.20 9.02 -3.42
C ARG A 125 -17.24 9.36 -4.48
N ASN A 126 -17.18 8.68 -5.63
CA ASN A 126 -18.19 8.73 -6.68
C ASN A 126 -18.25 7.41 -7.46
N ALA A 127 -19.32 7.22 -8.23
CA ALA A 127 -19.58 5.96 -8.95
C ALA A 127 -18.52 5.57 -10.01
N SER A 128 -17.68 6.52 -10.44
CA SER A 128 -16.63 6.29 -11.44
C SER A 128 -15.26 6.02 -10.82
N GLN A 129 -15.13 6.11 -9.49
CA GLN A 129 -13.85 5.89 -8.81
C GLN A 129 -13.37 4.46 -9.01
N LYS A 130 -12.07 4.34 -9.26
CA LYS A 130 -11.32 3.08 -9.29
C LYS A 130 -10.04 3.29 -8.51
N ASP A 131 -9.75 2.38 -7.61
CA ASP A 131 -8.51 2.43 -6.87
C ASP A 131 -7.34 1.95 -7.73
N VAL A 132 -6.13 2.35 -7.36
CA VAL A 132 -4.90 1.96 -8.04
C VAL A 132 -4.26 0.84 -7.24
N PHE A 133 -3.92 -0.24 -7.91
CA PHE A 133 -3.27 -1.39 -7.31
C PHE A 133 -1.97 -1.68 -8.05
N ARG A 134 -0.95 -2.05 -7.30
CA ARG A 134 0.36 -2.44 -7.84
C ARG A 134 0.75 -3.81 -7.33
N VAL A 135 1.02 -4.74 -8.24
CA VAL A 135 1.56 -6.06 -7.91
C VAL A 135 3.04 -6.07 -8.25
N LEU A 136 3.89 -6.30 -7.26
CA LEU A 136 5.35 -6.41 -7.39
C LEU A 136 5.79 -7.86 -7.16
N ALA A 137 6.58 -8.43 -8.07
CA ALA A 137 7.05 -9.81 -7.96
C ALA A 137 8.37 -9.93 -7.17
N GLY A 138 8.39 -10.85 -6.21
CA GLY A 138 9.57 -11.17 -5.39
C GLY A 138 10.49 -12.23 -5.99
N ALA A 139 10.07 -12.88 -7.07
CA ALA A 139 10.79 -13.95 -7.76
C ALA A 139 10.61 -13.85 -9.29
N ASP A 140 11.44 -14.59 -10.03
CA ASP A 140 11.35 -14.68 -11.48
C ASP A 140 10.20 -15.56 -11.95
N ASN A 141 9.68 -15.27 -13.15
CA ASN A 141 8.60 -16.00 -13.81
C ASN A 141 7.35 -16.21 -12.95
N VAL A 142 6.99 -15.22 -12.12
CA VAL A 142 5.77 -15.25 -11.31
C VAL A 142 4.58 -14.95 -12.20
N LYS A 143 3.71 -15.93 -12.39
CA LYS A 143 2.43 -15.74 -13.07
C LYS A 143 1.43 -15.16 -12.07
N VAL A 144 0.83 -14.03 -12.42
CA VAL A 144 -0.20 -13.33 -11.62
C VAL A 144 -1.54 -13.40 -12.35
N THR A 145 -2.58 -13.82 -11.65
CA THR A 145 -3.96 -13.88 -12.15
C THR A 145 -4.86 -13.05 -11.24
N VAL A 146 -5.79 -12.29 -11.82
CA VAL A 146 -6.73 -11.45 -11.09
C VAL A 146 -8.16 -11.90 -11.42
N ASN A 147 -9.00 -12.09 -10.39
CA ASN A 147 -10.40 -12.51 -10.54
C ASN A 147 -11.37 -11.68 -9.68
N PRO A 148 -12.43 -11.06 -10.21
CA PRO A 148 -12.79 -10.94 -11.64
C PRO A 148 -11.62 -10.39 -12.49
N ALA A 149 -11.62 -10.70 -13.80
CA ALA A 149 -10.54 -10.32 -14.72
C ALA A 149 -10.52 -8.81 -15.03
N VAL A 150 -10.37 -7.99 -13.99
CA VAL A 150 -10.18 -6.53 -14.06
C VAL A 150 -8.78 -6.15 -14.53
N ALA A 151 -7.85 -7.11 -14.49
CA ALA A 151 -6.46 -6.98 -14.90
C ALA A 151 -5.86 -8.36 -15.25
N GLY A 152 -4.69 -8.34 -15.89
CA GLY A 152 -3.91 -9.55 -16.17
C GLY A 152 -4.56 -10.53 -17.16
N PRO A 153 -4.03 -11.77 -17.25
CA PRO A 153 -2.90 -12.29 -16.47
C PRO A 153 -1.55 -11.65 -16.84
N TYR A 154 -0.57 -11.76 -15.94
CA TYR A 154 0.79 -11.26 -16.15
C TYR A 154 1.83 -12.36 -15.86
N ILE A 155 3.02 -12.24 -16.45
CA ILE A 155 4.21 -12.99 -16.06
C ILE A 155 5.27 -11.94 -15.72
N LEU A 156 5.68 -11.88 -14.45
CA LEU A 156 6.61 -10.89 -13.92
C LEU A 156 7.93 -11.56 -13.53
N GLN A 157 9.03 -10.87 -13.81
CA GLN A 157 10.35 -11.21 -13.27
C GLN A 157 10.54 -10.57 -11.89
N LYS A 158 11.57 -10.99 -11.15
CA LYS A 158 11.89 -10.42 -9.84
C LYS A 158 12.10 -8.91 -9.97
N GLY A 159 11.47 -8.14 -9.08
CA GLY A 159 11.52 -6.68 -9.07
C GLY A 159 10.62 -6.02 -10.13
N GLN A 160 10.05 -6.76 -11.08
CA GLN A 160 9.05 -6.22 -11.99
C GLN A 160 7.70 -6.09 -11.30
N TRP A 161 6.97 -5.07 -11.71
CA TRP A 161 5.64 -4.79 -11.19
C TRP A 161 4.68 -4.42 -12.32
N VAL A 162 3.40 -4.50 -12.00
CA VAL A 162 2.31 -4.03 -12.86
C VAL A 162 1.34 -3.21 -12.03
N GLU A 163 0.81 -2.16 -12.63
CA GLU A 163 -0.23 -1.32 -12.05
C GLU A 163 -1.53 -1.48 -12.84
N PHE A 164 -2.66 -1.52 -12.13
CA PHE A 164 -3.99 -1.55 -12.72
C PHE A 164 -5.01 -0.87 -11.81
N TYR A 165 -6.21 -0.69 -12.34
CA TYR A 165 -7.28 0.09 -11.69
C TYR A 165 -8.52 -0.78 -11.48
N SER A 166 -9.10 -0.76 -10.29
CA SER A 166 -10.36 -1.46 -10.01
C SER A 166 -11.28 -0.66 -9.09
N GLY A 167 -12.56 -0.54 -9.45
CA GLY A 167 -13.60 0.01 -8.58
C GLY A 167 -14.38 -1.07 -7.82
N MET A 168 -13.93 -2.33 -7.92
CA MET A 168 -14.53 -3.49 -7.26
C MET A 168 -13.42 -4.28 -6.54
N SER A 169 -13.78 -5.02 -5.50
CA SER A 169 -12.85 -5.96 -4.87
C SER A 169 -12.53 -7.14 -5.81
N PHE A 170 -11.32 -7.68 -5.72
CA PHE A 170 -10.83 -8.80 -6.54
C PHE A 170 -9.87 -9.70 -5.76
N GLU A 171 -9.65 -10.90 -6.27
CA GLU A 171 -8.65 -11.86 -5.80
C GLU A 171 -7.41 -11.79 -6.72
N VAL A 172 -6.23 -11.84 -6.12
CA VAL A 172 -4.96 -12.04 -6.81
C VAL A 172 -4.40 -13.40 -6.41
N VAL A 173 -4.14 -14.24 -7.39
CA VAL A 173 -3.47 -15.53 -7.22
C VAL A 173 -2.18 -15.53 -8.05
N ALA A 174 -1.06 -15.84 -7.40
CA ALA A 174 0.26 -15.87 -8.00
C ALA A 174 0.94 -17.24 -7.86
N THR A 175 1.84 -17.57 -8.77
CA THR A 175 2.64 -18.82 -8.68
C THR A 175 3.91 -18.67 -7.82
N GLY A 176 4.17 -17.48 -7.30
CA GLY A 176 5.31 -17.15 -6.45
C GLY A 176 5.06 -15.84 -5.68
N PRO A 177 5.99 -15.43 -4.81
CA PRO A 177 5.78 -14.33 -3.87
C PRO A 177 5.53 -13.01 -4.60
N VAL A 178 4.48 -12.31 -4.20
CA VAL A 178 4.16 -10.95 -4.69
C VAL A 178 3.82 -10.02 -3.52
N LEU A 179 4.03 -8.73 -3.69
CA LEU A 179 3.49 -7.69 -2.83
C LEU A 179 2.35 -6.99 -3.56
N LEU A 180 1.25 -6.72 -2.86
CA LEU A 180 0.13 -5.93 -3.38
C LEU A 180 0.09 -4.57 -2.65
N GLY A 181 0.43 -3.50 -3.38
CA GLY A 181 0.21 -2.13 -2.95
C GLY A 181 -1.18 -1.65 -3.38
N HIS A 182 -1.84 -0.88 -2.53
CA HIS A 182 -3.15 -0.29 -2.78
C HIS A 182 -3.08 1.19 -2.47
N TYR A 183 -3.47 2.01 -3.44
CA TYR A 183 -3.33 3.44 -3.38
C TYR A 183 -4.68 4.10 -3.60
N LEU A 184 -4.95 5.10 -2.78
CA LEU A 184 -6.05 6.01 -2.96
C LEU A 184 -5.61 7.15 -3.88
N GLN A 185 -6.55 7.69 -4.67
CA GLN A 185 -6.27 8.73 -5.67
C GLN A 185 -6.48 10.13 -5.08
N GLY A 186 -5.90 11.14 -5.74
CA GLY A 186 -6.12 12.55 -5.43
C GLY A 186 -7.58 12.98 -5.56
N SER A 187 -7.94 14.07 -4.88
CA SER A 187 -9.33 14.51 -4.68
C SER A 187 -10.10 14.83 -5.99
N ASN A 188 -9.38 15.00 -7.10
CA ASN A 188 -9.94 15.21 -8.43
C ASN A 188 -10.27 13.93 -9.22
N TYR A 189 -9.99 12.73 -8.71
CA TYR A 189 -10.17 11.46 -9.43
C TYR A 189 -11.47 10.71 -9.07
N ALA A 190 -12.19 10.08 -10.00
CA ALA A 190 -12.06 10.11 -11.48
C ALA A 190 -12.78 11.32 -12.11
N GLY A 191 -13.10 12.30 -11.27
CA GLY A 191 -13.81 13.53 -11.56
C GLY A 191 -14.05 14.22 -10.22
N PHE A 192 -13.96 15.55 -10.22
CA PHE A 192 -14.15 16.34 -9.02
C PHE A 192 -15.50 16.05 -8.35
N SER A 193 -15.49 15.65 -7.08
CA SER A 193 -16.68 15.40 -6.30
C SER A 193 -16.63 16.26 -5.03
N PRO A 194 -17.33 17.41 -5.01
CA PRO A 194 -17.30 18.30 -3.84
C PRO A 194 -17.93 17.61 -2.65
N HIS A 195 -17.28 17.69 -1.49
CA HIS A 195 -17.83 17.19 -0.25
C HIS A 195 -18.49 18.33 0.54
N PRO A 196 -19.71 18.18 1.12
CA PRO A 196 -20.43 19.28 1.77
C PRO A 196 -19.69 19.94 2.93
N GLN A 197 -18.77 19.22 3.57
CA GLN A 197 -17.96 19.72 4.68
C GLN A 197 -16.63 20.36 4.21
N CYS A 198 -16.30 20.24 2.92
CA CYS A 198 -15.10 20.83 2.34
C CYS A 198 -15.41 22.19 1.70
N SER A 199 -14.71 23.22 2.17
CA SER A 199 -14.82 24.59 1.66
C SER A 199 -13.92 24.81 0.44
N PHE A 200 -14.14 25.90 -0.30
CA PHE A 200 -13.29 26.34 -1.43
C PHE A 200 -13.26 25.45 -2.68
N GLY A 201 -14.21 24.52 -2.82
CA GLY A 201 -14.29 23.68 -4.01
C GLY A 201 -13.17 22.64 -4.07
N THR A 202 -12.74 22.15 -2.91
CA THR A 202 -11.86 20.99 -2.79
C THR A 202 -12.68 19.70 -2.74
N GLY A 203 -12.08 18.59 -3.18
CA GLY A 203 -12.68 17.28 -3.07
C GLY A 203 -12.42 16.69 -1.67
N ILE A 204 -12.76 15.42 -1.48
CA ILE A 204 -12.38 14.69 -0.27
C ILE A 204 -11.30 13.66 -0.59
N GLY A 205 -10.31 13.60 0.29
CA GLY A 205 -9.19 12.69 0.24
C GLY A 205 -8.16 13.02 -0.82
N ASP A 206 -6.89 12.91 -0.42
CA ASP A 206 -5.74 12.90 -1.31
C ASP A 206 -5.00 11.56 -1.23
N PRO A 207 -3.93 11.34 -2.02
CA PRO A 207 -3.32 10.03 -2.11
C PRO A 207 -2.86 9.46 -0.77
N ALA A 208 -3.27 8.22 -0.50
CA ALA A 208 -2.76 7.40 0.60
C ALA A 208 -2.29 6.06 0.03
N MET A 209 -1.35 5.41 0.72
CA MET A 209 -0.82 4.11 0.34
C MET A 209 -0.97 3.13 1.50
N THR A 210 -1.39 1.91 1.18
CA THR A 210 -1.32 0.77 2.10
C THR A 210 -0.72 -0.43 1.40
N VAL A 211 -0.13 -1.34 2.18
CA VAL A 211 0.29 -2.66 1.71
C VAL A 211 -0.79 -3.65 2.13
N VAL A 212 -1.40 -4.31 1.14
CA VAL A 212 -2.39 -5.35 1.39
C VAL A 212 -1.65 -6.58 1.89
N LEU A 213 -2.10 -7.15 3.01
CA LEU A 213 -1.52 -8.38 3.56
C LEU A 213 -2.10 -9.62 2.88
N PRO A 214 -1.30 -10.69 2.70
CA PRO A 214 -1.79 -11.92 2.10
C PRO A 214 -2.83 -12.58 3.00
N VAL A 215 -3.71 -13.38 2.39
CA VAL A 215 -4.76 -14.14 3.09
C VAL A 215 -4.17 -15.01 4.23
N SER A 216 -2.95 -15.52 4.07
CA SER A 216 -2.24 -16.30 5.10
C SER A 216 -1.88 -15.50 6.36
N SER A 217 -1.89 -14.16 6.31
CA SER A 217 -1.62 -13.27 7.44
C SER A 217 -2.87 -12.89 8.23
N TYR A 218 -4.06 -13.24 7.76
CA TYR A 218 -5.34 -12.89 8.39
C TYR A 218 -5.45 -13.46 9.81
N GLN A 219 -6.13 -12.73 10.69
CA GLN A 219 -6.28 -13.06 12.11
C GLN A 219 -7.75 -13.12 12.52
N THR A 220 -8.02 -13.70 13.68
CA THR A 220 -9.38 -13.77 14.26
C THR A 220 -9.67 -12.60 15.20
N ALA A 221 -8.69 -11.77 15.53
CA ALA A 221 -8.85 -10.63 16.41
C ALA A 221 -7.92 -9.48 16.04
N TYR A 222 -8.44 -8.26 16.15
CA TYR A 222 -7.76 -7.03 15.79
C TYR A 222 -8.07 -5.92 16.79
N THR A 223 -7.12 -5.02 16.98
CA THR A 223 -7.32 -3.72 17.63
C THR A 223 -6.75 -2.65 16.71
N VAL A 224 -7.58 -1.73 16.27
CA VAL A 224 -7.22 -0.69 15.30
C VAL A 224 -7.64 0.70 15.81
N LEU A 225 -7.03 1.76 15.29
CA LEU A 225 -7.28 3.14 15.69
C LEU A 225 -7.69 3.98 14.49
N THR A 226 -8.84 4.65 14.57
CA THR A 226 -9.28 5.66 13.61
C THR A 226 -9.02 7.06 14.19
N PRO A 227 -8.32 7.97 13.49
CA PRO A 227 -7.94 9.27 14.05
C PRO A 227 -9.14 10.24 14.18
N GLU A 228 -9.08 11.18 15.14
CA GLU A 228 -10.18 12.12 15.44
C GLU A 228 -10.47 13.18 14.38
N SER A 229 -9.50 13.48 13.51
CA SER A 229 -9.58 14.64 12.62
C SER A 229 -10.13 14.35 11.22
N TYR A 230 -10.58 13.12 10.94
CA TYR A 230 -11.11 12.77 9.62
C TYR A 230 -12.65 12.87 9.57
N ILE A 231 -13.17 13.31 8.42
CA ILE A 231 -14.62 13.45 8.22
C ILE A 231 -15.28 12.08 8.11
N GLU A 232 -14.63 11.16 7.41
CA GLU A 232 -15.12 9.80 7.21
C GLU A 232 -14.02 8.78 7.54
N ASP A 233 -14.36 7.80 8.38
CA ASP A 233 -13.49 6.67 8.70
C ASP A 233 -14.17 5.36 8.31
N TYR A 234 -13.38 4.44 7.75
CA TYR A 234 -13.84 3.16 7.27
C TYR A 234 -12.90 2.02 7.67
N ILE A 235 -13.51 0.87 7.91
CA ILE A 235 -12.81 -0.41 7.99
C ILE A 235 -13.36 -1.29 6.88
N ASN A 236 -12.50 -1.66 5.93
CA ASN A 236 -12.77 -2.75 5.02
C ASN A 236 -12.46 -4.07 5.72
N ILE A 237 -13.38 -5.02 5.61
CA ILE A 237 -13.31 -6.33 6.24
C ILE A 237 -13.43 -7.39 5.16
N VAL A 238 -12.37 -8.15 4.96
CA VAL A 238 -12.34 -9.31 4.07
C VAL A 238 -12.61 -10.56 4.90
N ALA A 239 -13.67 -11.30 4.58
CA ALA A 239 -14.02 -12.56 5.23
C ALA A 239 -14.22 -13.68 4.20
N PRO A 240 -14.04 -14.95 4.57
CA PRO A 240 -14.54 -16.06 3.77
C PRO A 240 -16.03 -15.91 3.48
N LEU A 241 -16.46 -16.29 2.28
CA LEU A 241 -17.84 -16.15 1.81
C LEU A 241 -18.84 -16.80 2.80
N GLY A 242 -19.81 -16.03 3.28
CA GLY A 242 -20.81 -16.46 4.26
C GLY A 242 -20.36 -16.44 5.72
N ALA A 243 -19.10 -16.08 6.00
CA ALA A 243 -18.57 -15.95 7.36
C ALA A 243 -18.66 -14.52 7.92
N GLY A 244 -19.07 -13.52 7.13
CA GLY A 244 -19.26 -12.15 7.59
C GLY A 244 -20.24 -12.01 8.75
N LYS A 245 -21.22 -12.91 8.83
CA LYS A 245 -22.18 -13.03 9.95
C LYS A 245 -21.52 -13.36 11.31
N ASP A 246 -20.30 -13.87 11.29
CA ASP A 246 -19.54 -14.31 12.47
C ASP A 246 -18.50 -13.25 12.91
N VAL A 247 -18.55 -12.04 12.33
CA VAL A 247 -17.66 -10.91 12.64
C VAL A 247 -18.36 -9.95 13.59
N PHE A 248 -17.64 -9.54 14.64
CA PHE A 248 -18.08 -8.57 15.64
C PHE A 248 -17.17 -7.36 15.62
N LEU A 249 -17.76 -6.17 15.69
CA LEU A 249 -17.09 -4.88 15.85
C LEU A 249 -17.56 -4.25 17.16
N ASP A 250 -16.63 -3.97 18.06
CA ASP A 250 -16.89 -3.38 19.38
C ASP A 250 -17.92 -4.17 20.21
N GLY A 251 -17.90 -5.50 20.06
CA GLY A 251 -18.80 -6.44 20.74
C GLY A 251 -20.15 -6.64 20.05
N GLU A 252 -20.47 -5.85 19.03
CA GLU A 252 -21.71 -5.95 18.27
C GLU A 252 -21.50 -6.74 16.98
N ALA A 253 -22.43 -7.63 16.65
CA ALA A 253 -22.37 -8.39 15.40
C ALA A 253 -22.51 -7.44 14.20
N LEU A 254 -21.63 -7.58 13.21
CA LEU A 254 -21.71 -6.77 12.00
C LEU A 254 -22.89 -7.21 11.13
N SER A 255 -23.78 -6.27 10.84
CA SER A 255 -24.93 -6.47 9.95
C SER A 255 -24.75 -5.83 8.56
N GLY A 256 -23.57 -5.28 8.27
CA GLY A 256 -23.28 -4.58 7.01
C GLY A 256 -23.30 -5.54 5.81
N PRO A 257 -23.58 -5.04 4.59
CA PRO A 257 -23.62 -5.90 3.42
C PRO A 257 -22.20 -6.38 3.10
N PHE A 258 -21.95 -7.67 3.33
CA PHE A 258 -20.81 -8.36 2.77
C PHE A 258 -21.09 -8.64 1.29
N VAL A 259 -20.21 -8.14 0.41
CA VAL A 259 -20.31 -8.27 -1.03
C VAL A 259 -19.32 -9.33 -1.50
N PRO A 260 -19.76 -10.40 -2.19
CA PRO A 260 -18.86 -11.42 -2.72
C PRO A 260 -17.80 -10.85 -3.67
N VAL A 261 -16.57 -11.36 -3.56
CA VAL A 261 -15.46 -11.02 -4.46
C VAL A 261 -15.55 -11.87 -5.71
N GLY A 262 -16.30 -11.42 -6.72
CA GLY A 262 -16.51 -12.20 -7.94
C GLY A 262 -17.18 -13.56 -7.67
N MET A 263 -16.59 -14.65 -8.18
CA MET A 263 -17.01 -16.03 -7.90
C MET A 263 -16.13 -16.72 -6.82
N ASN A 264 -15.29 -15.95 -6.13
CA ASN A 264 -14.26 -16.47 -5.23
C ASN A 264 -14.79 -16.73 -3.81
N PRO A 265 -14.05 -17.44 -2.95
CA PRO A 265 -14.53 -17.83 -1.63
C PRO A 265 -14.43 -16.71 -0.58
N PHE A 266 -14.45 -15.44 -0.99
CA PHE A 266 -14.36 -14.28 -0.10
C PHE A 266 -15.48 -13.27 -0.36
N GLU A 267 -15.77 -12.48 0.66
CA GLU A 267 -16.68 -11.35 0.64
C GLU A 267 -16.07 -10.17 1.40
N VAL A 268 -16.43 -8.95 1.02
CA VAL A 268 -15.92 -7.71 1.62
C VAL A 268 -17.07 -6.88 2.16
N ALA A 269 -16.94 -6.40 3.39
CA ALA A 269 -17.78 -5.34 3.94
C ALA A 269 -16.98 -4.05 4.06
N ILE A 270 -17.60 -2.92 3.71
CA ILE A 270 -17.07 -1.57 3.96
C ILE A 270 -17.88 -0.99 5.11
N VAL A 271 -17.26 -0.87 6.29
CA VAL A 271 -17.96 -0.46 7.52
C VAL A 271 -17.55 0.97 7.88
N PRO A 272 -18.48 1.94 7.89
CA PRO A 272 -18.20 3.26 8.44
C PRO A 272 -18.06 3.16 9.96
N VAL A 273 -17.06 3.83 10.50
CA VAL A 273 -16.76 3.85 11.94
C VAL A 273 -16.57 5.29 12.42
N LYS A 274 -16.58 5.47 13.74
CA LYS A 274 -16.28 6.77 14.34
C LYS A 274 -14.79 6.83 14.66
N PRO A 275 -14.24 8.01 14.99
CA PRO A 275 -12.91 8.06 15.58
C PRO A 275 -12.82 7.28 16.89
N GLY A 276 -11.69 6.64 17.11
CA GLY A 276 -11.39 5.91 18.34
C GLY A 276 -10.74 4.55 18.11
N VAL A 277 -10.65 3.79 19.21
CA VAL A 277 -10.13 2.42 19.17
C VAL A 277 -11.27 1.47 18.87
N HIS A 278 -11.09 0.62 17.88
CA HIS A 278 -12.02 -0.42 17.49
C HIS A 278 -11.43 -1.80 17.73
N VAL A 279 -12.25 -2.71 18.26
CA VAL A 279 -11.89 -4.11 18.46
C VAL A 279 -12.75 -4.97 17.55
N LEU A 280 -12.10 -5.76 16.69
CA LEU A 280 -12.78 -6.71 15.82
C LEU A 280 -12.44 -8.13 16.25
N THR A 281 -13.45 -8.99 16.30
CA THR A 281 -13.28 -10.42 16.57
C THR A 281 -14.11 -11.25 15.60
N SER A 282 -13.61 -12.41 15.23
CA SER A 282 -14.30 -13.34 14.32
C SER A 282 -14.01 -14.79 14.67
N ALA A 283 -14.94 -15.69 14.35
CA ALA A 283 -14.74 -17.14 14.47
C ALA A 283 -13.73 -17.69 13.45
N VAL A 284 -13.49 -16.97 12.34
CA VAL A 284 -12.55 -17.34 11.28
C VAL A 284 -11.55 -16.20 11.01
N PRO A 285 -10.37 -16.49 10.44
CA PRO A 285 -9.44 -15.45 10.04
C PRO A 285 -10.06 -14.48 9.02
N ILE A 286 -9.93 -13.19 9.28
CA ILE A 286 -10.38 -12.08 8.43
C ILE A 286 -9.21 -11.13 8.15
N GLY A 287 -9.28 -10.37 7.07
CA GLY A 287 -8.32 -9.31 6.74
C GLY A 287 -8.94 -7.93 6.93
N LEU A 288 -8.15 -6.95 7.34
CA LEU A 288 -8.62 -5.58 7.58
C LEU A 288 -7.77 -4.55 6.82
N THR A 289 -8.43 -3.57 6.24
CA THR A 289 -7.83 -2.33 5.74
C THR A 289 -8.55 -1.15 6.40
N VAL A 290 -7.82 -0.28 7.10
CA VAL A 290 -8.39 0.88 7.80
C VAL A 290 -7.95 2.14 7.08
N TYR A 291 -8.89 3.04 6.83
CA TYR A 291 -8.65 4.24 6.04
C TYR A 291 -9.71 5.30 6.32
N GLY A 292 -9.44 6.53 5.92
CA GLY A 292 -10.38 7.62 6.04
C GLY A 292 -10.07 8.79 5.13
N TYR A 293 -11.01 9.72 5.09
CA TYR A 293 -11.03 10.86 4.19
C TYR A 293 -11.34 12.15 4.95
N ASP A 294 -10.61 13.19 4.62
CA ASP A 294 -10.90 14.57 4.98
C ASP A 294 -10.59 15.47 3.76
N CYS A 295 -10.81 16.78 3.88
CA CYS A 295 -10.62 17.72 2.78
C CYS A 295 -9.15 17.75 2.32
N ASP A 296 -8.90 17.22 1.12
CA ASP A 296 -7.57 17.06 0.51
C ASP A 296 -6.54 16.32 1.42
N VAL A 297 -6.99 15.32 2.19
CA VAL A 297 -6.09 14.42 2.94
C VAL A 297 -6.77 13.09 3.23
N SER A 298 -5.99 12.00 3.22
CA SER A 298 -6.47 10.67 3.56
C SER A 298 -5.45 9.93 4.43
N TYR A 299 -5.85 8.79 4.97
CA TYR A 299 -4.91 7.81 5.52
C TYR A 299 -5.36 6.40 5.12
N ALA A 300 -4.41 5.46 5.08
CA ALA A 300 -4.71 4.05 4.89
C ALA A 300 -3.62 3.19 5.52
N TYR A 301 -3.98 2.08 6.15
CA TYR A 301 -3.03 1.10 6.68
C TYR A 301 -3.69 -0.29 6.83
N PRO A 302 -2.92 -1.38 6.82
CA PRO A 302 -3.48 -2.71 7.08
C PRO A 302 -3.80 -2.85 8.58
N GLY A 303 -4.96 -3.38 8.95
CA GLY A 303 -5.34 -3.56 10.36
C GLY A 303 -4.41 -4.51 11.15
N GLY A 304 -3.52 -5.21 10.45
CA GLY A 304 -2.45 -6.02 11.02
C GLY A 304 -2.48 -7.45 10.50
N GLY A 305 -1.49 -8.24 10.87
CA GLY A 305 -1.44 -9.64 10.52
C GLY A 305 -0.18 -10.31 11.02
N LYS A 306 -0.21 -11.63 11.03
CA LYS A 306 0.99 -12.42 11.34
C LYS A 306 1.85 -12.49 10.08
N LEU A 307 3.03 -11.90 10.15
CA LEU A 307 4.05 -12.03 9.11
C LEU A 307 4.80 -13.34 9.35
N VAL A 308 4.52 -14.35 8.52
CA VAL A 308 5.16 -15.66 8.61
C VAL A 308 6.04 -15.86 7.37
N PRO A 309 7.34 -16.18 7.52
CA PRO A 309 8.22 -16.57 6.43
C PRO A 309 7.87 -17.92 5.78
#